data_AF-A0A8J8CMK8-F1
#
_entry.id   AF-A0A8J8CMK8-F1
#
_cell.length_a   1.000
_cell.length_b   1.000
_cell.length_c   1.000
_cell.angle_alpha   90.00
_cell.angle_beta   90.00
_cell.angle_gamma   90.00
#
_symmetry.space_group_name_H-M   'P 1'
#
loop_
_entity.id
_entity.type
_entity.pdbx_description
1 polymer ?
#
loop_
_entity_poly.entity_id
_entity_poly.type
_entity_poly.pdbx_seq_one_letter_code
_entity_poly.pdbx_strand_id
1 'polypeptide(L)'
;MKSQMDQLQSEAEANYSASRWEDSAKTYEHLVGLAQQNNELDKAVTFALAAIQAWGNLPNMHYRINRLYQAIGLIGLKKAAIGFESLAVEAEKTNDNKNAAAHYEEAGNNYSLIQSYEKAKNCYQKAAEVFEELSSKASKDNDHETTIHLMSRICGLYTKLGTLLERLLIERRDLDKNKQEKIHNEKNSQYKNAQEMSKKKALAHEKLAQFYLSKKDTDCNRIAVKEYKTAIDILESLGETQEAKKFKSKLDKIPK
;
A
#
# COMPACT_ATOMS: atom_id res chain seq x y z
N MET A 1 -20.97 24.74 -27.66
CA MET A 1 -20.92 23.46 -28.38
C MET A 1 -20.95 22.37 -27.30
N LYS A 2 -21.94 21.46 -27.31
CA LYS A 2 -22.01 20.38 -26.30
C LYS A 2 -20.79 19.48 -26.46
N SER A 3 -20.18 19.01 -25.37
CA SER A 3 -19.08 18.05 -25.48
C SER A 3 -19.61 16.73 -26.04
N GLN A 4 -18.73 15.92 -26.65
CA GLN A 4 -19.09 14.60 -27.15
C GLN A 4 -19.74 13.72 -26.05
N MET A 5 -19.27 13.85 -24.81
CA MET A 5 -19.87 13.16 -23.65
C MET A 5 -21.30 13.67 -23.35
N ASP A 6 -21.56 14.97 -23.44
CA ASP A 6 -22.91 15.51 -23.19
C ASP A 6 -23.92 15.07 -24.25
N GLN A 7 -23.46 14.86 -25.49
CA GLN A 7 -24.30 14.33 -26.57
C GLN A 7 -24.65 12.86 -26.31
N LEU A 8 -23.65 12.03 -26.03
CA LEU A 8 -23.83 10.62 -25.71
C LEU A 8 -24.66 10.42 -24.45
N GLN A 9 -24.51 11.29 -23.44
CA GLN A 9 -25.34 11.24 -22.24
C GLN A 9 -26.80 11.51 -22.58
N SER A 10 -27.10 12.56 -23.34
CA SER A 10 -28.47 12.84 -23.76
C SER A 10 -29.07 11.73 -24.63
N GLU A 11 -28.26 11.09 -25.47
CA GLU A 11 -28.67 9.91 -26.23
C GLU A 11 -29.01 8.71 -25.32
N ALA A 12 -28.16 8.42 -24.34
CA ALA A 12 -28.39 7.34 -23.39
C ALA A 12 -29.68 7.57 -22.58
N GLU A 13 -29.93 8.81 -22.14
CA GLU A 13 -31.14 9.24 -21.43
C GLU A 13 -32.40 9.13 -22.32
N ALA A 14 -32.30 9.50 -23.60
CA ALA A 14 -33.39 9.36 -24.56
C ALA A 14 -33.72 7.90 -24.83
N ASN A 15 -32.71 7.05 -25.03
CA ASN A 15 -32.90 5.60 -25.19
C ASN A 15 -33.51 4.98 -23.92
N TYR A 16 -33.09 5.41 -22.74
CA TYR A 16 -33.68 4.99 -21.47
C TYR A 16 -35.17 5.35 -21.43
N SER A 17 -35.50 6.62 -21.69
CA SER A 17 -36.89 7.10 -21.68
C SER A 17 -37.77 6.38 -22.71
N ALA A 18 -37.21 5.97 -23.83
CA ALA A 18 -37.88 5.20 -24.88
C ALA A 18 -37.96 3.69 -24.60
N SER A 19 -37.59 3.21 -23.40
CA SER A 19 -37.50 1.79 -23.05
C SER A 19 -36.54 0.97 -23.93
N ARG A 20 -35.62 1.63 -24.63
CA ARG A 20 -34.52 1.00 -25.38
C ARG A 20 -33.36 0.73 -24.41
N TRP A 21 -33.63 -0.12 -23.42
CA TRP A 21 -32.75 -0.36 -22.27
C TRP A 21 -31.36 -0.84 -22.67
N GLU A 22 -31.29 -1.74 -23.65
CA GLU A 22 -30.00 -2.29 -24.12
C GLU A 22 -29.13 -1.21 -24.76
N ASP A 23 -29.71 -0.35 -25.61
CA ASP A 23 -28.98 0.74 -26.26
C ASP A 23 -28.53 1.78 -25.24
N SER A 24 -29.42 2.16 -24.32
CA SER A 24 -29.11 3.06 -23.21
C SER A 24 -27.94 2.53 -22.37
N ALA A 25 -28.00 1.26 -21.97
CA ALA A 25 -26.97 0.64 -21.14
C ALA A 25 -25.61 0.61 -21.83
N LYS A 26 -25.55 0.24 -23.12
CA LYS A 26 -24.32 0.25 -23.92
C LYS A 26 -23.72 1.66 -24.05
N THR A 27 -24.56 2.68 -24.27
CA THR A 27 -24.09 4.07 -24.34
C THR A 27 -23.55 4.54 -22.99
N TYR A 28 -24.20 4.20 -21.88
CA TYR A 28 -23.66 4.48 -20.55
C TYR A 28 -22.36 3.72 -20.26
N GLU A 29 -22.23 2.45 -20.66
CA GLU A 29 -20.96 1.71 -20.56
C GLU A 29 -19.82 2.40 -21.33
N HIS A 30 -20.12 2.96 -22.51
CA HIS A 30 -19.15 3.73 -23.28
C HIS A 30 -18.73 5.03 -22.56
N LEU A 31 -19.71 5.74 -21.98
CA LEU A 31 -19.47 6.94 -21.17
C LEU A 31 -18.62 6.67 -19.93
N VAL A 32 -18.74 5.49 -19.29
CA VAL A 32 -17.85 5.08 -18.19
C VAL A 32 -16.39 5.12 -18.65
N GLY A 33 -16.09 4.50 -19.80
CA GLY A 33 -14.75 4.48 -20.37
C GLY A 33 -14.20 5.87 -20.69
N LEU A 34 -15.01 6.72 -21.33
CA LEU A 34 -14.65 8.11 -21.64
C LEU A 34 -14.38 8.92 -20.36
N ALA A 35 -15.26 8.82 -19.37
CA ALA A 35 -15.09 9.51 -18.09
C ALA A 35 -13.82 9.05 -17.37
N GLN A 36 -13.48 7.75 -17.40
CA GLN A 36 -12.23 7.25 -16.82
C GLN A 36 -10.98 7.77 -17.55
N GLN A 37 -11.03 7.92 -18.88
CA GLN A 37 -9.94 8.49 -19.68
C GLN A 37 -9.71 9.98 -19.36
N ASN A 38 -10.79 10.73 -19.16
CA ASN A 38 -10.74 12.13 -18.74
C ASN A 38 -10.46 12.33 -17.24
N ASN A 39 -10.27 11.24 -16.49
CA ASN A 39 -10.11 11.24 -15.04
C ASN A 39 -11.32 11.85 -14.28
N GLU A 40 -12.51 11.85 -14.89
CA GLU A 40 -13.79 12.28 -14.33
C GLU A 40 -14.45 11.12 -13.55
N LEU A 41 -13.76 10.63 -12.52
CA LEU A 41 -14.09 9.37 -11.84
C LEU A 41 -15.48 9.36 -11.20
N ASP A 42 -15.96 10.51 -10.71
CA ASP A 42 -17.32 10.63 -10.16
C ASP A 42 -18.39 10.44 -11.24
N LYS A 43 -18.19 11.02 -12.43
CA LYS A 43 -19.09 10.78 -13.56
C LYS A 43 -19.04 9.32 -14.02
N ALA A 44 -17.86 8.71 -14.02
CA ALA A 44 -17.72 7.30 -14.37
C ALA A 44 -18.55 6.39 -13.44
N VAL A 45 -18.59 6.67 -12.14
CA VAL A 45 -19.47 5.94 -11.20
C VAL A 45 -20.94 6.20 -11.51
N THR A 46 -21.34 7.46 -11.73
CA THR A 46 -22.73 7.81 -12.09
C THR A 46 -23.20 7.10 -13.36
N PHE A 47 -22.38 7.09 -14.40
CA PHE A 47 -22.69 6.38 -15.65
C PHE A 47 -22.75 4.86 -15.46
N ALA A 48 -21.87 4.29 -14.64
CA ALA A 48 -21.91 2.85 -14.35
C ALA A 48 -23.21 2.46 -13.61
N LEU A 49 -23.66 3.29 -12.66
CA LEU A 49 -24.94 3.08 -11.97
C LEU A 49 -26.14 3.21 -12.92
N ALA A 50 -26.12 4.17 -13.85
CA ALA A 50 -27.15 4.31 -14.87
C ALA A 50 -27.18 3.10 -15.83
N ALA A 51 -26.02 2.58 -16.23
CA ALA A 51 -25.92 1.35 -17.01
C ALA A 51 -26.50 0.14 -16.24
N ILE A 52 -26.21 0.03 -14.94
CA ILE A 52 -26.78 -1.03 -14.07
C ILE A 52 -28.32 -0.93 -14.04
N GLN A 53 -28.87 0.28 -13.89
CA GLN A 53 -30.32 0.50 -13.89
C GLN A 53 -30.94 0.08 -15.24
N ALA A 54 -30.34 0.48 -16.36
CA ALA A 54 -30.81 0.10 -17.68
C ALA A 54 -30.75 -1.43 -17.90
N TRP A 55 -29.64 -2.08 -17.57
CA TRP A 55 -29.54 -3.54 -17.64
C TRP A 55 -30.52 -4.27 -16.70
N GLY A 56 -30.84 -3.68 -15.55
CA GLY A 56 -31.79 -4.23 -14.59
C GLY A 56 -33.22 -4.37 -15.14
N ASN A 57 -33.57 -3.65 -16.22
CA ASN A 57 -34.85 -3.77 -16.90
C ASN A 57 -34.90 -4.94 -17.91
N LEU A 58 -33.79 -5.67 -18.11
CA LEU A 58 -33.70 -6.78 -19.05
C LEU A 58 -33.42 -8.11 -18.30
N PRO A 59 -34.03 -9.22 -18.73
CA PRO A 59 -33.79 -10.52 -18.10
C PRO A 59 -32.35 -11.00 -18.35
N ASN A 60 -31.81 -11.79 -17.43
CA ASN A 60 -30.52 -12.49 -17.57
C ASN A 60 -29.27 -11.59 -17.71
N MET A 61 -29.32 -10.34 -17.23
CA MET A 61 -28.19 -9.40 -17.32
C MET A 61 -27.27 -9.37 -16.09
N HIS A 62 -27.43 -10.30 -15.13
CA HIS A 62 -26.66 -10.33 -13.88
C HIS A 62 -25.15 -10.28 -14.08
N TYR A 63 -24.62 -10.96 -15.09
CA TYR A 63 -23.19 -10.93 -15.39
C TYR A 63 -22.69 -9.52 -15.74
N ARG A 64 -23.42 -8.79 -16.60
CA ARG A 64 -23.07 -7.40 -16.97
C ARG A 64 -23.16 -6.46 -15.77
N ILE A 65 -24.25 -6.57 -15.01
CA ILE A 65 -24.46 -5.79 -13.78
C ILE A 65 -23.33 -6.02 -12.77
N ASN A 66 -22.94 -7.28 -12.53
CA ASN A 66 -21.86 -7.62 -11.60
C ASN A 66 -20.50 -7.07 -12.07
N ARG A 67 -20.23 -7.09 -13.39
CA ARG A 67 -19.02 -6.44 -13.95
C ARG A 67 -19.01 -4.94 -13.73
N LEU A 68 -20.16 -4.28 -13.82
CA LEU A 68 -20.27 -2.84 -13.56
C LEU A 68 -20.06 -2.52 -12.08
N TYR A 69 -20.59 -3.32 -11.15
CA TYR A 69 -20.26 -3.17 -9.73
C TYR A 69 -18.77 -3.37 -9.45
N GLN A 70 -18.12 -4.35 -10.10
CA GLN A 70 -16.67 -4.51 -10.01
C GLN A 70 -15.93 -3.26 -10.55
N ALA A 71 -16.36 -2.72 -11.69
CA ALA A 71 -15.78 -1.52 -12.27
C ALA A 71 -15.91 -0.31 -11.33
N ILE A 72 -17.08 -0.12 -10.69
CA ILE A 72 -17.29 0.92 -9.68
C ILE A 72 -16.29 0.79 -8.53
N GLY A 73 -16.07 -0.43 -8.03
CA GLY A 73 -15.06 -0.69 -6.99
C GLY A 73 -13.65 -0.28 -7.43
N LEU A 74 -13.24 -0.64 -8.65
CA LEU A 74 -11.93 -0.26 -9.21
C LEU A 74 -11.80 1.26 -9.42
N ILE A 75 -12.86 1.93 -9.87
CA ILE A 75 -12.91 3.39 -10.01
C ILE A 75 -12.76 4.05 -8.64
N GLY A 76 -13.46 3.54 -7.62
CA GLY A 76 -13.36 4.01 -6.24
C GLY A 76 -11.94 3.89 -5.69
N LEU A 77 -11.27 2.75 -5.89
CA LEU A 77 -9.86 2.55 -5.52
C LEU A 77 -8.93 3.53 -6.24
N LYS A 78 -9.13 3.76 -7.55
CA LYS A 78 -8.37 4.77 -8.30
C LYS A 78 -8.56 6.18 -7.72
N LYS A 79 -9.80 6.55 -7.38
CA LYS A 79 -10.11 7.84 -6.77
C LYS A 79 -9.43 7.99 -5.41
N ALA A 80 -9.50 6.96 -4.57
CA ALA A 80 -8.84 6.94 -3.27
C ALA A 80 -7.31 7.06 -3.40
N ALA A 81 -6.70 6.33 -4.34
CA ALA A 81 -5.26 6.41 -4.59
C ALA A 81 -4.80 7.84 -4.91
N ILE A 82 -5.50 8.51 -5.83
CA ILE A 82 -5.21 9.91 -6.21
C ILE A 82 -5.43 10.86 -5.02
N GLY A 83 -6.50 10.66 -4.25
CA GLY A 83 -6.78 11.47 -3.06
C GLY A 83 -5.68 11.36 -2.00
N PHE A 84 -5.24 10.13 -1.69
CA PHE A 84 -4.14 9.90 -0.75
C PHE A 84 -2.81 10.46 -1.27
N GLU A 85 -2.51 10.30 -2.57
CA GLU A 85 -1.30 10.89 -3.16
C GLU A 85 -1.30 12.43 -3.03
N SER A 86 -2.46 13.08 -3.26
CA SER A 86 -2.61 14.52 -3.05
C SER A 86 -2.45 14.93 -1.58
N LEU A 87 -3.03 14.17 -0.65
CA LEU A 87 -2.87 14.43 0.79
C LEU A 87 -1.42 14.25 1.25
N ALA A 88 -0.70 13.28 0.68
CA ALA A 88 0.70 13.06 0.98
C ALA A 88 1.56 14.28 0.59
N VAL A 89 1.36 14.79 -0.63
CA VAL A 89 2.07 15.99 -1.12
C VAL A 89 1.75 17.22 -0.27
N GLU A 90 0.51 17.36 0.20
CA GLU A 90 0.14 18.49 1.08
C GLU A 90 0.75 18.36 2.48
N ALA A 91 0.80 17.14 3.03
CA ALA A 91 1.47 16.85 4.29
C ALA A 91 2.99 17.14 4.21
N GLU A 92 3.66 16.84 3.08
CA GLU A 92 5.06 17.21 2.86
C GLU A 92 5.28 18.73 2.92
N LYS A 93 4.43 19.53 2.25
CA LYS A 93 4.54 21.00 2.25
C LYS A 93 4.38 21.62 3.64
N THR A 94 3.58 20.97 4.49
CA THR A 94 3.30 21.39 5.86
C THR A 94 4.27 20.78 6.87
N ASN A 95 5.27 20.01 6.42
CA ASN A 95 6.24 19.26 7.23
C ASN A 95 5.60 18.20 8.16
N ASP A 96 4.40 17.72 7.83
CA ASP A 96 3.76 16.59 8.50
C ASP A 96 4.23 15.26 7.90
N ASN A 97 5.52 14.97 8.07
CA ASN A 97 6.17 13.81 7.46
C ASN A 97 5.53 12.47 7.86
N LYS A 98 4.98 12.37 9.07
CA LYS A 98 4.32 11.15 9.54
C LYS A 98 3.06 10.86 8.72
N ASN A 99 2.21 11.88 8.51
CA ASN A 99 1.01 11.71 7.70
C ASN A 99 1.36 11.61 6.22
N ALA A 100 2.38 12.32 5.72
CA ALA A 100 2.86 12.16 4.35
C ALA A 100 3.22 10.70 4.02
N ALA A 101 4.04 10.06 4.86
CA ALA A 101 4.44 8.67 4.67
C ALA A 101 3.25 7.70 4.74
N ALA A 102 2.31 7.93 5.68
CA ALA A 102 1.10 7.12 5.80
C ALA A 102 0.19 7.27 4.57
N HIS A 103 0.01 8.47 4.06
CA HIS A 103 -0.79 8.72 2.86
C HIS A 103 -0.14 8.15 1.60
N TYR A 104 1.18 8.24 1.45
CA TYR A 104 1.88 7.54 0.36
C TYR A 104 1.72 6.02 0.47
N GLU A 105 1.80 5.43 1.67
CA GLU A 105 1.54 3.99 1.85
C GLU A 105 0.12 3.62 1.39
N GLU A 106 -0.91 4.40 1.76
CA GLU A 106 -2.28 4.13 1.35
C GLU A 106 -2.51 4.33 -0.15
N ALA A 107 -1.90 5.35 -0.75
CA ALA A 107 -1.90 5.51 -2.20
C ALA A 107 -1.28 4.28 -2.89
N GLY A 108 -0.15 3.79 -2.38
CA GLY A 108 0.51 2.59 -2.87
C GLY A 108 -0.35 1.33 -2.76
N ASN A 109 -1.04 1.14 -1.64
CA ASN A 109 -1.97 0.04 -1.42
C ASN A 109 -3.08 0.05 -2.48
N ASN A 110 -3.72 1.21 -2.70
CA ASN A 110 -4.82 1.35 -3.65
C ASN A 110 -4.34 1.18 -5.11
N TYR A 111 -3.21 1.79 -5.49
CA TYR A 111 -2.62 1.62 -6.81
C TYR A 111 -2.24 0.16 -7.11
N SER A 112 -1.76 -0.59 -6.11
CA SER A 112 -1.43 -2.01 -6.25
C SER A 112 -2.67 -2.87 -6.53
N LEU A 113 -3.79 -2.57 -5.87
CA LEU A 113 -5.07 -3.28 -6.07
C LEU A 113 -5.64 -3.07 -7.49
N ILE A 114 -5.45 -1.89 -8.07
CA ILE A 114 -5.85 -1.59 -9.46
C ILE A 114 -4.74 -1.88 -10.48
N GLN A 115 -3.70 -2.62 -10.08
CA GLN A 115 -2.59 -3.06 -10.94
C GLN A 115 -1.79 -1.91 -11.59
N SER A 116 -1.85 -0.71 -10.99
CA SER A 116 -1.01 0.43 -11.37
C SER A 116 0.35 0.31 -10.70
N TYR A 117 1.11 -0.73 -11.05
CA TYR A 117 2.31 -1.14 -10.32
C TYR A 117 3.39 -0.06 -10.24
N GLU A 118 3.66 0.66 -11.33
CA GLU A 118 4.67 1.75 -11.29
C GLU A 118 4.29 2.88 -10.33
N LYS A 119 3.00 3.25 -10.28
CA LYS A 119 2.53 4.25 -9.33
C LYS A 119 2.61 3.75 -7.90
N ALA A 120 2.17 2.52 -7.66
CA ALA A 120 2.25 1.92 -6.34
C ALA A 120 3.70 1.80 -5.83
N LYS A 121 4.63 1.43 -6.73
CA LYS A 121 6.07 1.40 -6.46
C LYS A 121 6.57 2.76 -5.99
N ASN A 122 6.32 3.82 -6.76
CA ASN A 122 6.75 5.17 -6.41
C ASN A 122 6.18 5.62 -5.05
N CYS A 123 4.91 5.35 -4.79
CA CYS A 123 4.28 5.67 -3.51
C CYS A 123 4.91 4.91 -2.34
N TYR A 124 5.14 3.60 -2.48
CA TYR A 124 5.80 2.83 -1.42
C TYR A 124 7.25 3.25 -1.18
N GLN A 125 8.00 3.61 -2.23
CA GLN A 125 9.37 4.11 -2.10
C GLN A 125 9.40 5.41 -1.30
N LYS A 126 8.57 6.39 -1.66
CA LYS A 126 8.43 7.64 -0.91
C LYS A 126 8.03 7.41 0.56
N ALA A 127 7.07 6.51 0.79
CA ALA A 127 6.66 6.17 2.15
C ALA A 127 7.83 5.57 2.97
N ALA A 128 8.61 4.68 2.36
CA ALA A 128 9.76 4.04 3.01
C ALA A 128 10.85 5.06 3.35
N GLU A 129 11.21 5.94 2.40
CA GLU A 129 12.20 7.01 2.60
C GLU A 129 11.82 7.90 3.79
N VAL A 130 10.59 8.40 3.83
CA VAL A 130 10.14 9.29 4.92
C VAL A 130 10.07 8.54 6.26
N PHE A 131 9.60 7.29 6.28
CA PHE A 131 9.61 6.52 7.53
C PHE A 131 11.02 6.19 8.01
N GLU A 132 11.99 5.98 7.12
CA GLU A 132 13.40 5.77 7.48
C GLU A 132 14.01 7.00 8.15
N GLU A 133 13.72 8.19 7.64
CA GLU A 133 14.15 9.45 8.27
C GLU A 133 13.53 9.61 9.67
N LEU A 134 12.22 9.36 9.80
CA LEU A 134 11.52 9.41 11.07
C LEU A 134 12.07 8.38 12.07
N SER A 135 12.35 7.16 11.61
CA SER A 135 12.93 6.10 12.44
C SER A 135 14.35 6.44 12.87
N SER A 136 15.13 7.06 12.00
CA SER A 136 16.49 7.49 12.30
C SER A 136 16.50 8.59 13.36
N LYS A 137 15.54 9.53 13.28
CA LYS A 137 15.34 10.57 14.28
C LYS A 137 14.91 9.98 15.63
N ALA A 138 13.87 9.14 15.64
CA ALA A 138 13.40 8.46 16.85
C ALA A 138 14.53 7.66 17.53
N SER A 139 15.36 6.97 16.75
CA SER A 139 16.50 6.24 17.30
C SER A 139 17.57 7.16 17.90
N LYS A 140 17.79 8.38 17.38
CA LYS A 140 18.72 9.36 17.95
C LYS A 140 18.19 9.96 19.25
N ASP A 141 16.87 10.13 19.32
CA ASP A 141 16.16 10.65 20.50
C ASP A 141 15.97 9.59 21.60
N ASN A 142 16.48 8.36 21.40
CA ASN A 142 16.28 7.19 22.25
C ASN A 142 14.80 6.78 22.43
N ASP A 143 13.94 7.16 21.49
CA ASP A 143 12.56 6.67 21.41
C ASP A 143 12.54 5.31 20.70
N HIS A 144 12.85 4.27 21.47
CA HIS A 144 12.96 2.91 20.94
C HIS A 144 11.61 2.32 20.54
N GLU A 145 10.51 2.70 21.19
CA GLU A 145 9.16 2.22 20.86
C GLU A 145 8.73 2.73 19.48
N THR A 146 8.88 4.04 19.23
CA THR A 146 8.62 4.61 17.91
C THR A 146 9.55 4.03 16.85
N THR A 147 10.83 3.82 17.19
CA THR A 147 11.80 3.18 16.28
C THR A 147 11.34 1.78 15.86
N ILE A 148 10.92 0.94 16.80
CA ILE A 148 10.41 -0.42 16.53
C ILE A 148 9.19 -0.39 15.62
N HIS A 149 8.23 0.50 15.92
CA HIS A 149 7.01 0.64 15.13
C HIS A 149 7.32 1.05 13.69
N LEU A 150 8.16 2.07 13.49
CA LEU A 150 8.54 2.56 12.17
C LEU A 150 9.32 1.52 11.37
N MET A 151 10.31 0.84 11.99
CA MET A 151 11.03 -0.25 11.33
C MET A 151 10.11 -1.38 10.87
N SER A 152 9.07 -1.68 11.64
CA SER A 152 8.07 -2.68 11.25
C SER A 152 7.28 -2.23 10.00
N ARG A 153 6.92 -0.95 9.90
CA ARG A 153 6.25 -0.39 8.71
C ARG A 153 7.17 -0.40 7.49
N ILE A 154 8.42 0.05 7.64
CA ILE A 154 9.43 0.08 6.57
C ILE A 154 9.68 -1.34 6.03
N CYS A 155 9.85 -2.33 6.92
CA CYS A 155 9.99 -3.73 6.51
C CYS A 155 8.77 -4.22 5.69
N GLY A 156 7.56 -3.84 6.11
CA GLY A 156 6.34 -4.13 5.36
C GLY A 156 6.32 -3.50 3.97
N LEU A 157 6.76 -2.23 3.86
CA LEU A 157 6.85 -1.52 2.59
C LEU A 157 7.84 -2.17 1.62
N TYR A 158 9.03 -2.54 2.09
CA TYR A 158 10.00 -3.25 1.26
C TYR A 158 9.49 -4.63 0.79
N THR A 159 8.75 -5.33 1.64
CA THR A 159 8.10 -6.60 1.27
C THR A 159 7.03 -6.39 0.20
N LYS A 160 6.19 -5.35 0.36
CA LYS A 160 5.17 -4.95 -0.63
C LYS A 160 5.82 -4.57 -1.97
N LEU A 161 6.93 -3.83 -1.94
CA LEU A 161 7.71 -3.48 -3.13
C LEU A 161 8.26 -4.71 -3.85
N GLY A 162 8.86 -5.65 -3.11
CA GLY A 162 9.33 -6.93 -3.68
C GLY A 162 8.19 -7.70 -4.36
N THR A 163 7.05 -7.84 -3.67
CA THR A 163 5.85 -8.51 -4.22
C THR A 163 5.31 -7.81 -5.48
N LEU A 164 5.33 -6.48 -5.50
CA LEU A 164 4.90 -5.70 -6.65
C LEU A 164 5.82 -5.90 -7.86
N LEU A 165 7.14 -5.96 -7.64
CA LEU A 165 8.11 -6.22 -8.72
C LEU A 165 7.98 -7.65 -9.28
N GLU A 166 7.54 -8.63 -8.49
CA GLU A 166 7.18 -9.96 -8.98
C GLU A 166 5.97 -9.90 -9.92
N ARG A 167 4.93 -9.16 -9.53
CA ARG A 167 3.75 -8.97 -10.39
C ARG A 167 4.11 -8.25 -11.69
N LEU A 168 4.99 -7.23 -11.60
CA LEU A 168 5.48 -6.50 -12.77
C LEU A 168 6.26 -7.40 -13.75
N LEU A 169 7.06 -8.34 -13.24
CA LEU A 169 7.76 -9.33 -14.07
C LEU A 169 6.79 -10.26 -14.80
N ILE A 170 5.70 -10.66 -14.15
CA ILE A 170 4.67 -11.51 -14.77
C ILE A 170 3.93 -10.76 -15.88
N GLU A 171 3.50 -9.52 -15.62
CA GLU A 171 2.80 -8.69 -16.59
C GLU A 171 3.70 -8.36 -17.79
N ARG A 172 4.98 -8.08 -17.53
CA ARG A 172 5.95 -7.66 -18.54
C ARG A 172 6.89 -8.78 -18.96
N ARG A 173 6.38 -10.01 -19.06
CA ARG A 173 7.15 -11.20 -19.48
C ARG A 173 7.77 -11.09 -20.87
N ASP A 174 7.24 -10.20 -21.71
CA ASP A 174 7.69 -9.99 -23.08
C ASP A 174 8.88 -8.99 -23.15
N LEU A 175 9.31 -8.43 -22.03
CA LEU A 175 10.52 -7.60 -21.99
C LEU A 175 11.77 -8.40 -22.36
N ASP A 176 12.75 -7.72 -22.94
CA ASP A 176 14.06 -8.31 -23.16
C ASP A 176 14.73 -8.71 -21.82
N LYS A 177 15.64 -9.71 -21.92
CA LYS A 177 16.30 -10.30 -20.75
C LYS A 177 16.98 -9.27 -19.84
N ASN A 178 17.59 -8.23 -20.42
CA ASN A 178 18.30 -7.21 -19.66
C ASN A 178 17.34 -6.38 -18.82
N LYS A 179 16.15 -6.03 -19.35
CA LYS A 179 15.12 -5.33 -18.57
C LYS A 179 14.53 -6.20 -17.46
N GLN A 180 14.29 -7.49 -17.73
CA GLN A 180 13.81 -8.42 -16.70
C GLN A 180 14.84 -8.58 -15.57
N GLU A 181 16.13 -8.69 -15.91
CA GLU A 181 17.21 -8.80 -14.94
C GLU A 181 17.29 -7.56 -14.03
N LYS A 182 17.11 -6.35 -14.58
CA LYS A 182 17.03 -5.13 -13.76
C LYS A 182 15.91 -5.18 -12.73
N ILE A 183 14.71 -5.60 -13.13
CA ILE A 183 13.56 -5.71 -12.22
C ILE A 183 13.83 -6.81 -11.17
N HIS A 184 14.44 -7.94 -11.58
CA HIS A 184 14.80 -9.02 -10.66
C HIS A 184 15.82 -8.57 -9.60
N ASN A 185 16.85 -7.83 -10.03
CA ASN A 185 17.86 -7.28 -9.12
C ASN A 185 17.26 -6.25 -8.16
N GLU A 186 16.39 -5.37 -8.66
CA GLU A 186 15.67 -4.43 -7.82
C GLU A 186 14.82 -5.14 -6.77
N LYS A 187 14.08 -6.17 -7.17
CA LYS A 187 13.27 -7.00 -6.28
C LYS A 187 14.10 -7.61 -5.15
N ASN A 188 15.23 -8.25 -5.51
CA ASN A 188 16.11 -8.89 -4.53
C ASN A 188 16.69 -7.85 -3.56
N SER A 189 16.98 -6.64 -4.05
CA SER A 189 17.37 -5.51 -3.21
C SER A 189 16.29 -5.14 -2.19
N GLN A 190 15.01 -5.09 -2.60
CA GLN A 190 13.92 -4.79 -1.67
C GLN A 190 13.79 -5.83 -0.56
N TYR A 191 13.87 -7.12 -0.87
CA TYR A 191 13.83 -8.16 0.16
C TYR A 191 15.04 -8.11 1.10
N LYS A 192 16.23 -7.78 0.58
CA LYS A 192 17.41 -7.54 1.41
C LYS A 192 17.21 -6.34 2.35
N ASN A 193 16.65 -5.24 1.85
CA ASN A 193 16.32 -4.07 2.68
C ASN A 193 15.31 -4.43 3.79
N ALA A 194 14.29 -5.25 3.48
CA ALA A 194 13.33 -5.73 4.48
C ALA A 194 14.02 -6.55 5.60
N GLN A 195 14.96 -7.44 5.24
CA GLN A 195 15.76 -8.20 6.20
C GLN A 195 16.64 -7.27 7.06
N GLU A 196 17.27 -6.28 6.45
CA GLU A 196 18.08 -5.30 7.19
C GLU A 196 17.24 -4.50 8.19
N MET A 197 16.04 -4.06 7.79
CA MET A 197 15.11 -3.35 8.69
C MET A 197 14.61 -4.26 9.81
N SER A 198 14.39 -5.55 9.54
CA SER A 198 14.07 -6.54 10.57
C SER A 198 15.22 -6.72 11.56
N LYS A 199 16.47 -6.79 11.10
CA LYS A 199 17.65 -6.82 11.98
C LYS A 199 17.73 -5.57 12.85
N LYS A 200 17.58 -4.38 12.25
CA LYS A 200 17.57 -3.11 12.97
C LYS A 200 16.46 -3.05 14.02
N LYS A 201 15.27 -3.59 13.71
CA LYS A 201 14.14 -3.71 14.65
C LYS A 201 14.52 -4.56 15.86
N ALA A 202 15.18 -5.71 15.67
CA ALA A 202 15.67 -6.54 16.76
C ALA A 202 16.66 -5.80 17.67
N LEU A 203 17.56 -5.01 17.09
CA LEU A 203 18.49 -4.17 17.86
C LEU A 203 17.76 -3.08 18.67
N ALA A 204 16.67 -2.51 18.13
CA ALA A 204 15.86 -1.54 18.85
C ALA A 204 15.11 -2.18 20.04
N HIS A 205 14.60 -3.41 19.88
CA HIS A 205 14.05 -4.21 20.99
C HIS A 205 15.10 -4.47 22.07
N GLU A 206 16.35 -4.80 21.71
CA GLU A 206 17.44 -4.92 22.70
C GLU A 206 17.65 -3.63 23.49
N LYS A 207 17.71 -2.47 22.81
CA LYS A 207 17.89 -1.18 23.48
C LYS A 207 16.74 -0.86 24.42
N LEU A 208 15.50 -1.12 23.99
CA LEU A 208 14.31 -0.96 24.84
C LEU A 208 14.38 -1.86 26.08
N ALA A 209 14.81 -3.11 25.91
CA ALA A 209 15.02 -4.02 27.03
C ALA A 209 16.06 -3.47 28.04
N GLN A 210 17.18 -2.95 27.54
CA GLN A 210 18.23 -2.35 28.38
C GLN A 210 17.74 -1.09 29.11
N PHE A 211 16.91 -0.27 28.46
CA PHE A 211 16.27 0.88 29.09
C PHE A 211 15.40 0.46 30.28
N TYR A 212 14.55 -0.55 30.12
CA TYR A 212 13.71 -1.05 31.23
C TYR A 212 14.55 -1.67 32.35
N LEU A 213 15.59 -2.46 32.03
CA LEU A 213 16.49 -3.00 33.05
C LEU A 213 17.19 -1.90 33.87
N SER A 214 17.50 -0.75 33.26
CA SER A 214 18.12 0.37 33.97
C SER A 214 17.27 0.95 35.08
N LYS A 215 15.95 0.73 35.06
CA LYS A 215 15.00 1.17 36.09
C LYS A 215 15.07 0.36 37.38
N LYS A 216 15.70 -0.82 37.35
CA LYS A 216 15.90 -1.71 38.52
C LYS A 216 14.60 -2.06 39.24
N ASP A 217 13.54 -2.26 38.47
CA ASP A 217 12.20 -2.60 38.94
C ASP A 217 11.78 -3.97 38.40
N THR A 218 11.00 -4.71 39.19
CA THR A 218 10.64 -6.10 38.85
C THR A 218 9.69 -6.17 37.67
N ASP A 219 8.74 -5.24 37.56
CA ASP A 219 7.82 -5.19 36.41
C ASP A 219 8.58 -4.76 35.14
N CYS A 220 9.54 -3.85 35.27
CA CYS A 220 10.45 -3.50 34.18
C CYS A 220 11.30 -4.69 33.69
N ASN A 221 11.73 -5.59 34.58
CA ASN A 221 12.44 -6.82 34.18
C ASN A 221 11.54 -7.72 33.30
N ARG A 222 10.24 -7.81 33.61
CA ARG A 222 9.28 -8.59 32.81
C ARG A 222 9.13 -8.03 31.40
N ILE A 223 9.08 -6.70 31.27
CA ILE A 223 9.07 -6.03 29.97
C ILE A 223 10.37 -6.32 29.23
N ALA A 224 11.52 -6.13 29.86
CA ALA A 224 12.82 -6.41 29.24
C ALA A 224 12.95 -7.86 28.73
N VAL A 225 12.46 -8.84 29.50
CA VAL A 225 12.41 -10.25 29.08
C VAL A 225 11.60 -10.43 27.79
N LYS A 226 10.43 -9.78 27.69
CA LYS A 226 9.59 -9.83 26.49
C LYS A 226 10.30 -9.21 25.28
N GLU A 227 10.93 -8.06 25.48
CA GLU A 227 11.64 -7.35 24.40
C GLU A 227 12.84 -8.17 23.90
N TYR A 228 13.63 -8.77 24.79
CA TYR A 228 14.72 -9.67 24.39
C TYR A 228 14.23 -10.91 23.63
N LYS A 229 13.15 -11.55 24.09
CA LYS A 229 12.56 -12.70 23.38
C LYS A 229 12.16 -12.31 21.96
N THR A 230 11.45 -11.19 21.82
CA THR A 230 11.04 -10.68 20.51
C THR A 230 12.26 -10.41 19.61
N ALA A 231 13.32 -9.80 20.14
CA ALA A 231 14.56 -9.56 19.39
C ALA A 231 15.23 -10.86 18.94
N ILE A 232 15.30 -11.85 19.82
CA ILE A 232 15.88 -13.17 19.54
C ILE A 232 15.09 -13.88 18.43
N ASP A 233 13.76 -13.93 18.54
CA ASP A 233 12.89 -14.58 17.56
C ASP A 233 13.08 -13.97 16.16
N ILE A 234 13.18 -12.64 16.08
CA ILE A 234 13.47 -11.94 14.82
C ILE A 234 14.84 -12.37 14.28
N LEU A 235 15.91 -12.32 15.08
CA LEU A 235 17.25 -12.69 14.63
C LEU A 235 17.35 -14.16 14.19
N GLU A 236 16.70 -15.06 14.90
CA GLU A 236 16.63 -16.48 14.52
C GLU A 236 15.91 -16.68 13.19
N SER A 237 14.79 -15.98 12.97
CA SER A 237 14.08 -16.02 11.69
C SER A 237 14.91 -15.51 10.50
N LEU A 238 15.88 -14.63 10.76
CA LEU A 238 16.82 -14.11 9.77
C LEU A 238 18.08 -14.98 9.61
N GLY A 239 18.27 -16.00 10.46
CA GLY A 239 19.51 -16.79 10.50
C GLY A 239 20.69 -16.09 11.18
N GLU A 240 20.46 -14.99 11.89
CA GLU A 240 21.46 -14.18 12.62
C GLU A 240 21.84 -14.85 13.96
N THR A 241 22.39 -16.07 13.86
CA THR A 241 22.58 -16.98 15.01
C THR A 241 23.57 -16.47 16.06
N GLN A 242 24.58 -15.68 15.67
CA GLN A 242 25.58 -15.16 16.61
C GLN A 242 24.98 -14.06 17.49
N GLU A 243 24.29 -13.09 16.89
CA GLU A 243 23.57 -12.04 17.59
C GLU A 243 22.45 -12.60 18.45
N ALA A 244 21.68 -13.59 17.96
CA ALA A 244 20.64 -14.25 18.75
C ALA A 244 21.21 -14.90 20.02
N LYS A 245 22.35 -15.61 19.92
CA LYS A 245 23.05 -16.19 21.09
C LYS A 245 23.51 -15.13 22.08
N LYS A 246 24.03 -14.00 21.59
CA LYS A 246 24.42 -12.87 22.44
C LYS A 246 23.22 -12.34 23.24
N PHE A 247 22.05 -12.23 22.60
CA PHE A 247 20.85 -11.73 23.26
C PHE A 247 20.28 -12.75 24.26
N LYS A 248 20.32 -14.06 23.95
CA LYS A 248 20.00 -15.12 24.91
C LYS A 248 20.85 -15.04 26.17
N SER A 249 22.17 -14.86 26.04
CA SER A 249 23.05 -14.72 27.20
C SER A 249 22.73 -13.49 28.06
N LYS A 250 22.24 -12.39 27.45
CA LYS A 250 21.78 -11.22 28.20
C LYS A 250 20.45 -11.48 28.89
N LEU A 251 19.53 -12.15 28.20
CA LEU A 251 18.23 -12.56 28.74
C LEU A 251 18.38 -13.46 29.99
N ASP A 252 19.29 -14.44 29.94
CA ASP A 252 19.54 -15.38 31.05
C ASP A 252 20.09 -14.70 32.32
N LYS A 253 20.64 -13.49 32.20
CA LYS A 253 21.20 -12.71 33.31
C LYS A 253 20.18 -11.76 33.93
N ILE A 254 18.96 -11.67 33.41
CA ILE A 254 17.93 -10.78 33.96
C ILE A 254 17.42 -11.38 35.29
N PRO A 255 17.43 -10.59 36.38
CA PRO A 255 16.85 -11.03 37.65
C PRO A 255 15.36 -11.36 37.48
N LYS A 256 14.96 -12.50 38.04
CA LYS A 256 13.57 -12.97 38.02
C LYS A 256 12.68 -12.13 38.93
#